data_AF-A0A351L2G9-F1
#
_entry.id   AF-A0A351L2G9-F1
#
_cell.length_a   1.000
_cell.length_b   1.000
_cell.length_c   1.000
_cell.angle_alpha   90.00
_cell.angle_beta   90.00
_cell.angle_gamma   90.00
#
_symmetry.space_group_name_H-M   'P 1'
#
loop_
_entity.id
_entity.type
_entity.pdbx_description
1 polymer ?
#
loop_
_entity_poly.entity_id
_entity_poly.type
_entity_poly.pdbx_seq_one_letter_code
_entity_poly.pdbx_strand_id
1 'polypeptide(L)'
;MSNQQWLIDGFLVSFSTLIVGGTTLVIAASDARVVLAGSIAGASTGVAILAKRREYQSKEKQLELQQVVNSLAKLEQLIDSVKGQIDQLPCQSPSLVNPPPQTKQSPVSENNSLEAGLTITPPLEIISEQNSNSVTEVIAWLNARHFHVESYRQIQEVDAIFNELAIFMGERYSSIKPFYKQIKYHLQFGTRVRLNLSEKSKEQINNCIHFGKLLKNSSFLSEYHYSSSHKVIFATPQRMGNMINFFNGGWFERFVYQQVCDLLSSHRLQYQCLINPRGVFANTDDFELDLLFLVESQPLWIECKSGDEYNSYLLKYSSHRQKLGVPVSLAFLVILDLADSQARNYTNIWNITVVNQNRLIPAIAAALGLPESQETPQVNQFVIIPPRGLLTFLNKKHLRPLPEYRQSVISELIDLLIEPERPITLSQVEVILAEKLAEPLGISKTKLHDILNAVLRSNCLLNERREIVISSAEPISTLVSSELLFLDKKCIESYAFAVLAANPNYFENLDNVSEFEQTVGGEIPNLETIEHLKSKALNQS
;
A
#
# COMPACT_ATOMS: atom_id res chain seq x y z
N MET A 1 -10.91 -55.75 32.97
CA MET A 1 -9.53 -55.82 32.45
C MET A 1 -9.46 -54.93 31.21
N SER A 2 -8.75 -53.80 31.31
CA SER A 2 -8.17 -52.96 30.24
C SER A 2 -8.23 -51.49 30.69
N ASN A 3 -7.21 -51.02 31.40
CA ASN A 3 -6.97 -49.58 31.59
C ASN A 3 -5.48 -49.28 31.89
N GLN A 4 -4.57 -50.05 31.29
CA GLN A 4 -3.12 -49.80 31.40
C GLN A 4 -2.37 -49.81 30.05
N GLN A 5 -3.06 -49.82 28.91
CA GLN A 5 -2.40 -49.76 27.61
C GLN A 5 -1.93 -48.34 27.22
N TRP A 6 -2.49 -47.27 27.78
CA TRP A 6 -2.15 -45.88 27.41
C TRP A 6 -0.78 -45.42 27.95
N LEU A 7 -0.32 -45.95 29.09
CA LEU A 7 0.96 -45.52 29.68
C LEU A 7 2.20 -46.02 28.90
N ILE A 8 2.04 -47.07 28.10
CA ILE A 8 3.17 -47.66 27.33
C ILE A 8 3.37 -46.90 26.00
N ASP A 9 2.29 -46.44 25.37
CA ASP A 9 2.38 -45.69 24.10
C ASP A 9 2.89 -44.24 24.29
N GLY A 10 2.66 -43.65 25.48
CA GLY A 10 3.17 -42.31 25.81
C GLY A 10 4.68 -42.24 26.08
N PHE A 11 5.30 -43.36 26.48
CA PHE A 11 6.73 -43.40 26.81
C PHE A 11 7.61 -43.64 25.57
N LEU A 12 7.09 -44.30 24.52
CA LEU A 12 7.83 -44.62 23.30
C LEU A 12 8.00 -43.42 22.34
N VAL A 13 7.12 -42.42 22.38
CA VAL A 13 7.25 -41.22 21.53
C VAL A 13 8.27 -40.21 22.09
N SER A 14 8.63 -40.31 23.38
CA SER A 14 9.60 -39.41 24.03
C SER A 14 11.06 -39.86 23.89
N PHE A 15 11.33 -41.02 23.27
CA PHE A 15 12.70 -41.53 23.08
C PHE A 15 13.27 -41.32 21.66
N SER A 16 12.46 -40.81 20.71
CA SER A 16 12.89 -40.62 19.32
C SER A 16 13.36 -39.19 18.98
N THR A 17 13.44 -38.28 19.97
CA THR A 17 13.89 -36.88 19.76
C THR A 17 15.11 -36.51 20.63
N LEU A 18 15.93 -37.50 21.01
CA LEU A 18 17.17 -37.27 21.74
C LEU A 18 18.38 -37.96 21.11
N ILE A 19 18.51 -37.97 19.78
CA ILE A 19 19.78 -38.25 19.10
C ILE A 19 19.83 -37.37 17.84
N VAL A 20 20.47 -36.20 17.94
CA VAL A 20 21.42 -35.59 16.98
C VAL A 20 21.77 -34.21 17.55
N GLY A 21 23.05 -34.01 17.93
CA GLY A 21 23.65 -32.69 18.05
C GLY A 21 23.99 -32.15 19.46
N GLY A 22 24.53 -32.97 20.35
CA GLY A 22 25.21 -32.46 21.55
C GLY A 22 26.65 -32.02 21.23
N THR A 23 26.97 -30.74 21.40
CA THR A 23 28.35 -30.28 21.65
C THR A 23 28.46 -29.84 23.11
N THR A 24 29.30 -30.55 23.86
CA THR A 24 29.63 -30.29 25.25
C THR A 24 30.60 -29.11 25.35
N LEU A 25 30.22 -28.06 26.09
CA LEU A 25 31.18 -27.12 26.67
C LEU A 25 31.22 -27.37 28.19
N VAL A 26 32.28 -28.03 28.63
CA VAL A 26 32.62 -28.15 30.06
C VAL A 26 33.39 -26.89 30.43
N ILE A 27 32.85 -26.08 31.36
CA ILE A 27 33.64 -25.14 32.14
C ILE A 27 33.35 -25.44 33.61
N ALA A 28 34.36 -25.98 34.29
CA ALA A 28 34.43 -26.01 35.73
C ALA A 28 34.97 -24.67 36.22
N ALA A 29 34.22 -23.97 37.07
CA ALA A 29 34.79 -23.06 38.06
C ALA A 29 33.78 -22.77 39.17
N SER A 30 34.32 -22.81 40.38
CA SER A 30 33.76 -22.63 41.71
C SER A 30 33.13 -21.26 41.97
N ASP A 31 32.10 -21.30 42.82
CA ASP A 31 31.59 -20.23 43.70
C ASP A 31 31.30 -18.84 43.10
N ALA A 32 30.05 -18.65 42.68
CA ALA A 32 29.26 -17.49 43.09
C ALA A 32 27.77 -17.74 42.81
N ARG A 33 26.93 -17.49 43.83
CA ARG A 33 25.48 -17.61 43.80
C ARG A 33 24.87 -16.73 42.70
N VAL A 34 24.38 -17.35 41.63
CA VAL A 34 23.32 -16.80 40.77
C VAL A 34 22.29 -17.89 40.54
N VAL A 35 21.05 -17.59 40.93
CA VAL A 35 19.86 -18.42 40.78
C VAL A 35 19.59 -18.64 39.29
N LEU A 36 19.77 -19.87 38.81
CA LEU A 36 19.25 -20.33 37.54
C LEU A 36 17.89 -21.01 37.76
N ALA A 37 16.84 -20.18 37.86
CA ALA A 37 15.46 -20.63 37.67
C ALA A 37 15.22 -20.72 36.16
N GLY A 38 15.58 -21.85 35.56
CA GLY A 38 15.34 -22.10 34.15
C GLY A 38 15.37 -23.58 33.88
N SER A 39 14.20 -24.22 33.91
CA SER A 39 13.79 -25.41 33.12
C SER A 39 12.48 -26.07 33.62
N ILE A 40 11.38 -25.32 33.81
CA ILE A 40 10.03 -25.93 33.95
C ILE A 40 8.93 -25.22 33.11
N ALA A 41 9.20 -24.08 32.45
CA ALA A 41 8.16 -23.32 31.74
C ALA A 41 7.77 -23.85 30.33
N GLY A 42 8.35 -24.97 29.87
CA GLY A 42 8.09 -25.50 28.52
C GLY A 42 6.90 -26.46 28.40
N ALA A 43 6.57 -27.20 29.46
CA ALA A 43 5.56 -28.27 29.39
C ALA A 43 4.15 -27.81 29.86
N SER A 44 4.05 -26.83 30.75
CA SER A 44 2.78 -26.36 31.31
C SER A 44 1.98 -25.45 30.35
N THR A 45 2.67 -24.67 29.51
CA THR A 45 2.04 -23.76 28.54
C THR A 45 1.36 -24.53 27.40
N GLY A 46 1.95 -25.63 26.93
CA GLY A 46 1.39 -26.46 25.85
C GLY A 46 0.09 -27.18 26.26
N VAL A 47 0.01 -27.68 27.50
CA VAL A 47 -1.19 -28.34 28.02
C VAL A 47 -2.33 -27.34 28.25
N ALA A 48 -2.02 -26.13 28.75
CA ALA A 48 -3.02 -25.06 28.90
C ALA A 48 -3.56 -24.56 27.55
N ILE A 49 -2.71 -24.45 26.52
CA ILE A 49 -3.12 -24.07 25.16
C ILE A 49 -4.01 -25.16 24.54
N LEU A 50 -3.69 -26.45 24.73
CA LEU A 50 -4.51 -27.55 24.21
C LEU A 50 -5.85 -27.71 24.96
N ALA A 51 -5.87 -27.47 26.27
CA ALA A 51 -7.11 -27.44 27.06
C ALA A 51 -8.02 -26.28 26.65
N LYS A 52 -7.45 -25.08 26.46
CA LYS A 52 -8.19 -23.90 25.99
C LYS A 52 -8.69 -24.09 24.55
N ARG A 53 -7.91 -24.75 23.68
CA ARG A 53 -8.31 -25.12 22.30
C ARG A 53 -9.51 -26.06 22.26
N ARG A 54 -9.59 -27.04 23.19
CA ARG A 54 -10.77 -27.93 23.31
C ARG A 54 -12.00 -27.19 23.84
N GLU A 55 -11.83 -26.24 24.75
CA GLU A 55 -12.94 -25.43 25.29
C GLU A 55 -13.54 -24.50 24.22
N TYR A 56 -12.71 -23.85 23.40
CA TYR A 56 -13.17 -23.02 22.28
C TYR A 56 -13.92 -23.85 21.22
N GLN A 57 -13.39 -25.01 20.82
CA GLN A 57 -14.07 -25.89 19.86
C GLN A 57 -15.41 -26.43 20.39
N SER A 58 -15.54 -26.63 21.71
CA SER A 58 -16.81 -27.04 22.33
C SER A 58 -17.84 -25.92 22.31
N LYS A 59 -17.42 -24.67 22.58
CA LYS A 59 -18.29 -23.48 22.55
C LYS A 59 -18.74 -23.14 21.13
N GLU A 60 -17.85 -23.28 20.14
CA GLU A 60 -18.16 -23.06 18.72
C GLU A 60 -19.18 -24.08 18.22
N LYS A 61 -18.99 -25.38 18.51
CA LYS A 61 -19.98 -26.42 18.19
C LYS A 61 -21.33 -26.20 18.89
N GLN A 62 -21.34 -25.71 20.14
CA GLN A 62 -22.59 -25.37 20.83
C GLN A 62 -23.31 -24.19 20.17
N LEU A 63 -22.58 -23.19 19.67
CA LEU A 63 -23.17 -22.05 18.98
C LEU A 63 -23.75 -22.45 17.62
N GLU A 64 -23.05 -23.31 16.87
CA GLU A 64 -23.55 -23.89 15.62
C GLU A 64 -24.81 -24.73 15.85
N LEU A 65 -24.81 -25.60 16.87
CA LEU A 65 -25.99 -26.36 17.28
C LEU A 65 -27.17 -25.45 17.64
N GLN A 66 -26.92 -24.36 18.37
CA GLN A 66 -27.96 -23.40 18.73
C GLN A 66 -28.54 -22.68 17.50
N GLN A 67 -27.69 -22.34 16.52
CA GLN A 67 -28.13 -21.72 15.27
C GLN A 67 -28.97 -22.69 14.42
N VAL A 68 -28.59 -23.98 14.37
CA VAL A 68 -29.36 -25.01 13.67
C VAL A 68 -30.72 -25.22 14.35
N VAL A 69 -30.77 -25.29 15.68
CA VAL A 69 -32.03 -25.42 16.45
C VAL A 69 -32.96 -24.22 16.20
N ASN A 70 -32.42 -23.00 16.22
CA ASN A 70 -33.21 -21.80 15.91
C ASN A 70 -33.73 -21.78 14.47
N SER A 71 -32.96 -22.32 13.53
CA SER A 71 -33.35 -22.41 12.12
C SER A 71 -34.47 -23.45 11.92
N LEU A 72 -34.41 -24.57 12.63
CA LEU A 72 -35.47 -25.60 12.64
C LEU A 72 -36.78 -25.06 13.21
N ALA A 73 -36.74 -24.33 14.34
CA ALA A 73 -37.92 -23.71 14.92
C ALA A 73 -38.59 -22.71 13.96
N LYS A 74 -37.79 -21.99 13.17
CA LYS A 74 -38.29 -21.04 12.17
C LYS A 74 -38.95 -21.73 10.97
N LEU A 75 -38.43 -22.90 10.59
CA LEU A 75 -39.02 -23.75 9.55
C LEU A 75 -40.36 -24.34 10.00
N GLU A 76 -40.48 -24.77 11.25
CA GLU A 76 -41.75 -25.26 11.81
C GLU A 76 -42.83 -24.17 11.79
N GLN A 77 -42.49 -22.93 12.19
CA GLN A 77 -43.43 -21.80 12.08
C GLN A 77 -43.88 -21.51 10.65
N LEU A 78 -43.00 -21.68 9.66
CA LEU A 78 -43.36 -21.52 8.25
C LEU A 78 -44.27 -22.65 7.75
N ILE A 79 -44.02 -23.88 8.17
CA ILE A 79 -44.86 -25.04 7.82
C ILE A 79 -46.28 -24.85 8.39
N ASP A 80 -46.40 -24.38 9.63
CA ASP A 80 -47.71 -24.12 10.25
C ASP A 80 -48.45 -22.96 9.56
N SER A 81 -47.72 -21.92 9.15
CA SER A 81 -48.27 -20.81 8.37
C SER A 81 -48.81 -21.26 7.01
N VAL A 82 -48.06 -22.11 6.29
CA VAL A 82 -48.48 -22.65 5.00
C VAL A 82 -49.66 -23.61 5.13
N LYS A 83 -49.70 -24.46 6.18
CA LYS A 83 -50.87 -25.29 6.46
C LYS A 83 -52.12 -24.45 6.72
N GLY A 84 -51.99 -23.38 7.51
CA GLY A 84 -53.08 -22.43 7.75
C GLY A 84 -53.60 -21.74 6.48
N GLN A 85 -52.73 -21.54 5.47
CA GLN A 85 -53.13 -20.99 4.16
C GLN A 85 -53.82 -22.03 3.27
N ILE A 86 -53.41 -23.31 3.35
CA ILE A 86 -54.03 -24.41 2.58
C ILE A 86 -55.45 -24.70 3.09
N ASP A 87 -55.68 -24.63 4.40
CA ASP A 87 -57.00 -24.85 5.00
C ASP A 87 -58.03 -23.74 4.68
N GLN A 88 -57.59 -22.61 4.09
CA GLN A 88 -58.45 -21.48 3.69
C GLN A 88 -58.79 -21.43 2.19
N LEU A 89 -58.37 -22.42 1.39
CA LEU A 89 -58.72 -22.50 -0.03
C LEU A 89 -60.12 -23.13 -0.24
N PRO A 90 -61.11 -22.45 -0.87
CA PRO A 90 -62.40 -23.05 -1.17
C PRO A 90 -62.29 -24.03 -2.36
N CYS A 91 -62.75 -25.26 -2.18
CA CYS A 91 -62.89 -26.24 -3.26
C CYS A 91 -64.00 -25.83 -4.24
N GLN A 92 -63.65 -25.53 -5.50
CA GLN A 92 -64.59 -25.56 -6.62
C GLN A 92 -64.01 -26.39 -7.77
N SER A 93 -64.79 -27.38 -8.21
CA SER A 93 -64.51 -28.34 -9.28
C SER A 93 -64.60 -27.70 -10.67
N PRO A 94 -63.89 -28.21 -11.70
CA PRO A 94 -63.86 -27.60 -13.02
C PRO A 94 -65.01 -28.11 -13.91
N SER A 95 -65.64 -27.21 -14.67
CA SER A 95 -66.48 -27.55 -15.83
C SER A 95 -65.86 -26.96 -17.10
N LEU A 96 -65.83 -27.79 -18.14
CA LEU A 96 -65.22 -27.59 -19.46
C LEU A 96 -66.03 -26.65 -20.39
N VAL A 97 -65.31 -26.17 -21.43
CA VAL A 97 -65.73 -25.85 -22.83
C VAL A 97 -65.70 -24.37 -23.27
N ASN A 98 -64.63 -24.03 -24.03
CA ASN A 98 -64.45 -23.26 -25.31
C ASN A 98 -65.22 -21.94 -25.63
N PRO A 99 -64.82 -21.14 -26.65
CA PRO A 99 -63.58 -20.35 -26.82
C PRO A 99 -63.94 -18.86 -27.27
N PRO A 100 -63.08 -18.00 -27.90
CA PRO A 100 -63.05 -16.52 -27.74
C PRO A 100 -63.94 -15.78 -28.81
N PRO A 101 -63.96 -14.42 -29.04
CA PRO A 101 -63.01 -13.35 -28.69
C PRO A 101 -63.62 -11.94 -28.36
N GLN A 102 -62.73 -10.93 -28.23
CA GLN A 102 -62.88 -9.49 -28.60
C GLN A 102 -62.75 -8.42 -27.50
N THR A 103 -61.61 -7.72 -27.56
CA THR A 103 -61.42 -6.25 -27.56
C THR A 103 -62.50 -5.33 -26.97
N LYS A 104 -62.10 -4.47 -26.01
CA LYS A 104 -62.12 -2.98 -26.08
C LYS A 104 -61.64 -2.40 -24.73
N GLN A 105 -60.53 -1.66 -24.76
CA GLN A 105 -60.45 -0.20 -24.61
C GLN A 105 -60.76 0.32 -23.19
N SER A 106 -59.71 0.94 -22.63
CA SER A 106 -59.61 1.82 -21.45
C SER A 106 -60.63 2.97 -21.46
N PRO A 107 -60.83 3.77 -20.37
CA PRO A 107 -59.79 4.71 -19.93
C PRO A 107 -59.72 5.06 -18.42
N VAL A 108 -58.50 5.39 -17.99
CA VAL A 108 -58.06 6.57 -17.20
C VAL A 108 -58.90 7.02 -15.99
N SER A 109 -58.27 7.04 -14.81
CA SER A 109 -58.31 8.19 -13.88
C SER A 109 -57.10 8.19 -12.93
N GLU A 110 -56.35 9.30 -13.02
CA GLU A 110 -55.45 10.00 -12.08
C GLU A 110 -55.98 10.02 -10.61
N ASN A 111 -55.25 10.27 -9.51
CA ASN A 111 -53.87 10.65 -9.19
C ASN A 111 -53.68 10.53 -7.65
N ASN A 112 -52.42 10.39 -7.22
CA ASN A 112 -51.84 10.78 -5.92
C ASN A 112 -52.24 9.96 -4.66
N SER A 113 -51.37 9.60 -3.72
CA SER A 113 -50.00 10.04 -3.38
C SER A 113 -49.47 9.14 -2.24
N LEU A 114 -48.24 8.65 -2.34
CA LEU A 114 -47.46 8.10 -1.21
C LEU A 114 -46.00 8.55 -1.37
N GLU A 115 -45.58 9.51 -0.54
CA GLU A 115 -44.19 9.93 -0.34
C GLU A 115 -43.42 8.75 0.30
N ALA A 116 -42.43 8.15 -0.38
CA ALA A 116 -41.04 8.60 -0.58
C ALA A 116 -40.15 8.52 0.67
N GLY A 117 -39.88 7.28 1.13
CA GLY A 117 -38.65 6.95 1.85
C GLY A 117 -37.58 6.48 0.85
N LEU A 118 -36.79 7.42 0.31
CA LEU A 118 -35.69 7.14 -0.61
C LEU A 118 -34.52 6.45 0.12
N THR A 119 -34.56 5.12 0.16
CA THR A 119 -33.35 4.31 0.34
C THR A 119 -32.69 4.20 -1.03
N ILE A 120 -31.67 5.00 -1.28
CA ILE A 120 -30.84 4.86 -2.49
C ILE A 120 -29.87 3.70 -2.24
N THR A 121 -30.30 2.49 -2.55
CA THR A 121 -29.40 1.40 -2.93
C THR A 121 -28.87 1.71 -4.33
N PRO A 122 -27.54 1.70 -4.59
CA PRO A 122 -27.05 1.84 -5.95
C PRO A 122 -27.53 0.63 -6.79
N PRO A 123 -27.90 0.81 -8.07
CA PRO A 123 -28.41 -0.28 -8.89
C PRO A 123 -27.30 -1.30 -9.19
N LEU A 124 -27.61 -2.58 -9.02
CA LEU A 124 -26.91 -3.68 -9.66
C LEU A 124 -27.20 -3.60 -11.17
N GLU A 125 -26.24 -3.12 -11.95
CA GLU A 125 -26.37 -3.13 -13.41
C GLU A 125 -26.11 -4.53 -13.96
N ILE A 126 -27.17 -5.08 -14.53
CA ILE A 126 -27.20 -6.23 -15.43
C ILE A 126 -26.39 -5.85 -16.68
N ILE A 127 -25.61 -6.81 -17.16
CA ILE A 127 -24.71 -6.73 -18.33
C ILE A 127 -25.30 -5.87 -19.45
N SER A 128 -24.78 -4.65 -19.57
CA SER A 128 -24.82 -3.89 -20.82
C SER A 128 -23.39 -3.83 -21.36
N GLU A 129 -23.18 -4.52 -22.48
CA GLU A 129 -22.04 -4.33 -23.36
C GLU A 129 -21.87 -2.82 -23.59
N GLN A 130 -20.72 -2.25 -23.22
CA GLN A 130 -20.04 -1.10 -23.83
C GLN A 130 -18.99 -0.55 -22.84
N ASN A 131 -17.84 -1.24 -22.80
CA ASN A 131 -16.46 -0.78 -22.44
C ASN A 131 -15.60 -1.95 -21.93
N SER A 132 -15.54 -3.05 -22.67
CA SER A 132 -14.65 -4.17 -22.35
C SER A 132 -13.31 -4.01 -23.07
N ASN A 133 -12.28 -3.55 -22.37
CA ASN A 133 -10.95 -4.12 -22.61
C ASN A 133 -11.11 -5.62 -22.31
N SER A 134 -11.17 -6.42 -23.37
CA SER A 134 -11.73 -7.78 -23.40
C SER A 134 -11.18 -8.68 -22.28
N VAL A 135 -11.86 -8.75 -21.13
CA VAL A 135 -11.63 -9.74 -20.04
C VAL A 135 -12.07 -11.16 -20.42
N THR A 136 -12.46 -11.34 -21.69
CA THR A 136 -13.04 -12.56 -22.25
C THR A 136 -12.12 -13.77 -22.07
N GLU A 137 -10.80 -13.61 -22.14
CA GLU A 137 -9.88 -14.74 -22.00
C GLU A 137 -9.75 -15.20 -20.54
N VAL A 138 -9.73 -14.28 -19.58
CA VAL A 138 -9.74 -14.65 -18.15
C VAL A 138 -11.04 -15.37 -17.78
N ILE A 139 -12.17 -14.87 -18.27
CA ILE A 139 -13.48 -15.50 -18.06
C ILE A 139 -13.52 -16.89 -18.72
N ALA A 140 -13.04 -17.02 -19.96
CA ALA A 140 -12.93 -18.30 -20.64
C ALA A 140 -12.03 -19.30 -19.88
N TRP A 141 -10.90 -18.82 -19.34
CA TRP A 141 -9.96 -19.61 -18.55
C TRP A 141 -10.62 -20.15 -17.25
N LEU A 142 -11.45 -19.34 -16.59
CA LEU A 142 -12.23 -19.73 -15.41
C LEU A 142 -13.34 -20.74 -15.76
N ASN A 143 -14.10 -20.48 -16.83
CA ASN A 143 -15.16 -21.37 -17.28
C ASN A 143 -14.62 -22.76 -17.65
N ALA A 144 -13.42 -22.83 -18.26
CA ALA A 144 -12.74 -24.09 -18.57
C ALA A 144 -12.38 -24.92 -17.30
N ARG A 145 -12.42 -24.29 -16.12
CA ARG A 145 -12.19 -24.92 -14.80
C ARG A 145 -13.47 -25.07 -14.00
N HIS A 146 -14.61 -24.99 -14.67
CA HIS A 146 -15.94 -25.08 -14.05
C HIS A 146 -16.21 -24.02 -12.99
N PHE A 147 -15.52 -22.87 -13.07
CA PHE A 147 -15.81 -21.70 -12.25
C PHE A 147 -16.61 -20.70 -13.08
N HIS A 148 -17.90 -20.57 -12.78
CA HIS A 148 -18.78 -19.65 -13.47
C HIS A 148 -18.76 -18.29 -12.79
N VAL A 149 -18.27 -17.26 -13.49
CA VAL A 149 -18.24 -15.88 -12.97
C VAL A 149 -19.64 -15.28 -13.05
N GLU A 150 -20.19 -14.92 -11.90
CA GLU A 150 -21.51 -14.29 -11.78
C GLU A 150 -21.41 -12.76 -11.80
N SER A 151 -20.34 -12.22 -11.21
CA SER A 151 -20.07 -10.78 -11.19
C SER A 151 -18.59 -10.52 -10.99
N TYR A 152 -18.15 -9.33 -11.38
CA TYR A 152 -16.79 -8.83 -11.11
C TYR A 152 -16.84 -7.31 -11.04
N ARG A 153 -15.82 -6.73 -10.42
CA ARG A 153 -15.71 -5.27 -10.26
C ARG A 153 -15.20 -4.63 -11.54
N GLN A 154 -15.95 -3.67 -12.07
CA GLN A 154 -15.48 -2.79 -13.15
C GLN A 154 -14.73 -1.58 -12.59
N ILE A 155 -13.73 -1.12 -13.35
CA ILE A 155 -12.97 0.09 -13.03
C ILE A 155 -13.84 1.31 -13.33
N GLN A 156 -14.00 2.20 -12.35
CA GLN A 156 -14.82 3.40 -12.46
C GLN A 156 -13.96 4.66 -12.25
N GLU A 157 -14.40 5.83 -12.72
CA GLU A 157 -13.66 7.10 -12.53
C GLU A 157 -13.35 7.40 -11.06
N VAL A 158 -14.28 7.09 -10.16
CA VAL A 158 -14.09 7.27 -8.70
C VAL A 158 -12.90 6.46 -8.15
N ASP A 159 -12.43 5.45 -8.88
CA ASP A 159 -11.29 4.63 -8.46
C ASP A 159 -9.98 5.38 -8.42
N ALA A 160 -9.82 6.45 -9.19
CA ALA A 160 -8.59 7.25 -9.16
C ALA A 160 -8.27 7.73 -7.73
N ILE A 161 -9.28 8.24 -7.01
CA ILE A 161 -9.13 8.73 -5.64
C ILE A 161 -8.82 7.59 -4.66
N PHE A 162 -9.53 6.45 -4.79
CA PHE A 162 -9.30 5.29 -3.93
C PHE A 162 -7.93 4.65 -4.18
N ASN A 163 -7.47 4.65 -5.44
CA ASN A 163 -6.17 4.11 -5.83
C ASN A 163 -5.03 5.01 -5.32
N GLU A 164 -5.16 6.34 -5.44
CA GLU A 164 -4.21 7.29 -4.86
C GLU A 164 -4.07 7.07 -3.34
N LEU A 165 -5.19 6.94 -2.64
CA LEU A 165 -5.19 6.65 -1.20
C LEU A 165 -4.57 5.28 -0.90
N ALA A 166 -4.88 4.24 -1.68
CA ALA A 166 -4.33 2.91 -1.51
C ALA A 166 -2.81 2.87 -1.68
N ILE A 167 -2.27 3.53 -2.72
CA ILE A 167 -0.83 3.70 -2.96
C ILE A 167 -0.19 4.40 -1.76
N PHE A 168 -0.75 5.55 -1.36
CA PHE A 168 -0.24 6.30 -0.21
C PHE A 168 -0.22 5.43 1.06
N MET A 169 -1.27 4.65 1.30
CA MET A 169 -1.39 3.77 2.45
C MET A 169 -0.38 2.62 2.41
N GLY A 170 -0.23 1.95 1.27
CA GLY A 170 0.68 0.81 1.11
C GLY A 170 2.14 1.20 1.29
N GLU A 171 2.58 2.28 0.64
CA GLU A 171 3.97 2.78 0.73
C GLU A 171 4.36 3.25 2.13
N ARG A 172 3.39 3.69 2.93
CA ARG A 172 3.63 4.34 4.24
C ARG A 172 2.99 3.59 5.40
N TYR A 173 2.58 2.35 5.19
CA TYR A 173 1.75 1.61 6.14
C TYR A 173 2.37 1.58 7.55
N SER A 174 3.66 1.26 7.67
CA SER A 174 4.37 1.23 8.96
C SER A 174 4.27 2.54 9.75
N SER A 175 4.30 3.67 9.05
CA SER A 175 4.20 5.02 9.62
C SER A 175 2.78 5.39 10.00
N ILE A 176 1.79 5.05 9.17
CA ILE A 176 0.40 5.52 9.34
C ILE A 176 -0.49 4.51 10.08
N LYS A 177 -0.04 3.26 10.28
CA LYS A 177 -0.80 2.16 10.88
C LYS A 177 -1.54 2.55 12.17
N PRO A 178 -0.96 3.30 13.13
CA PRO A 178 -1.71 3.74 14.31
C PRO A 178 -2.91 4.62 13.97
N PHE A 179 -2.77 5.53 13.00
CA PHE A 179 -3.86 6.39 12.57
C PHE A 179 -4.92 5.61 11.76
N TYR A 180 -4.48 4.76 10.83
CA TYR A 180 -5.37 3.87 10.08
C TYR A 180 -6.21 2.97 11.00
N LYS A 181 -5.61 2.35 12.02
CA LYS A 181 -6.37 1.52 12.98
C LYS A 181 -7.43 2.33 13.72
N GLN A 182 -7.14 3.58 14.09
CA GLN A 182 -8.13 4.46 14.70
C GLN A 182 -9.25 4.84 13.72
N ILE A 183 -8.93 5.20 12.48
CA ILE A 183 -9.93 5.48 11.45
C ILE A 183 -10.83 4.25 11.24
N LYS A 184 -10.25 3.07 11.03
CA LYS A 184 -10.99 1.82 10.82
C LYS A 184 -11.94 1.50 11.98
N TYR A 185 -11.46 1.63 13.23
CA TYR A 185 -12.28 1.41 14.42
C TYR A 185 -13.44 2.42 14.51
N HIS A 186 -13.13 3.71 14.43
CA HIS A 186 -14.11 4.78 14.61
C HIS A 186 -15.10 4.91 13.45
N LEU A 187 -14.72 4.48 12.24
CA LEU A 187 -15.59 4.43 11.05
C LEU A 187 -16.80 3.52 11.26
N GLN A 188 -16.67 2.44 12.04
CA GLN A 188 -17.78 1.54 12.36
C GLN A 188 -18.91 2.28 13.08
N PHE A 189 -18.54 3.26 13.92
CA PHE A 189 -19.46 4.01 14.79
C PHE A 189 -19.71 5.44 14.31
N GLY A 190 -18.97 5.93 13.31
CA GLY A 190 -19.01 7.33 12.86
C GLY A 190 -18.54 8.33 13.93
N THR A 191 -17.62 7.92 14.81
CA THR A 191 -17.20 8.72 15.97
C THR A 191 -15.88 9.44 15.73
N ARG A 192 -15.58 10.43 16.59
CA ARG A 192 -14.36 11.23 16.48
C ARG A 192 -13.12 10.45 16.90
N VAL A 193 -12.12 10.44 16.04
CA VAL A 193 -10.74 10.00 16.29
C VAL A 193 -9.96 11.08 17.01
N ARG A 194 -9.20 10.67 18.03
CA ARG A 194 -8.13 11.46 18.64
C ARG A 194 -6.84 10.65 18.63
N LEU A 195 -5.84 11.12 17.90
CA LEU A 195 -4.53 10.46 17.82
C LEU A 195 -3.43 11.36 18.39
N ASN A 196 -2.77 10.90 19.44
CA ASN A 196 -1.60 11.56 20.01
C ASN A 196 -0.33 11.12 19.24
N LEU A 197 0.44 12.10 18.76
CA LEU A 197 1.69 11.90 18.04
C LEU A 197 2.92 12.47 18.77
N SER A 198 2.82 12.84 20.05
CA SER A 198 3.89 13.51 20.80
C SER A 198 5.21 12.71 20.81
N GLU A 199 5.11 11.38 20.86
CA GLU A 199 6.23 10.43 20.93
C GLU A 199 6.62 9.83 19.55
N LYS A 200 6.04 10.33 18.46
CA LYS A 200 6.31 9.81 17.11
C LYS A 200 7.43 10.59 16.42
N SER A 201 8.09 9.96 15.45
CA SER A 201 9.13 10.62 14.66
C SER A 201 8.54 11.77 13.83
N LYS A 202 9.38 12.72 13.39
CA LYS A 202 8.96 13.81 12.50
C LYS A 202 8.34 13.26 11.21
N GLU A 203 8.92 12.19 10.67
CA GLU A 203 8.43 11.51 9.48
C GLU A 203 7.04 10.90 9.71
N GLN A 204 6.85 10.15 10.80
CA GLN A 204 5.56 9.57 11.15
C GLN A 204 4.47 10.63 11.35
N ILE A 205 4.82 11.75 12.00
CA ILE A 205 3.92 12.89 12.17
C ILE A 205 3.49 13.44 10.80
N ASN A 206 4.46 13.71 9.92
CA ASN A 206 4.20 14.24 8.59
C ASN A 206 3.35 13.27 7.75
N ASN A 207 3.65 11.97 7.80
CA ASN A 207 2.89 10.93 7.10
C ASN A 207 1.44 10.87 7.60
N CYS A 208 1.22 10.93 8.93
CA CYS A 208 -0.14 10.96 9.49
C CYS A 208 -0.90 12.25 9.15
N ILE A 209 -0.21 13.39 9.11
CA ILE A 209 -0.80 14.67 8.70
C ILE A 209 -1.22 14.61 7.23
N HIS A 210 -0.33 14.14 6.37
CA HIS A 210 -0.60 14.02 4.94
C HIS A 210 -1.77 13.05 4.70
N PHE A 211 -1.76 11.89 5.37
CA PHE A 211 -2.88 10.94 5.30
C PHE A 211 -4.21 11.60 5.66
N GLY A 212 -4.26 12.31 6.80
CA GLY A 212 -5.49 12.98 7.24
C GLY A 212 -5.96 14.08 6.29
N LYS A 213 -5.03 14.83 5.68
CA LYS A 213 -5.34 15.82 4.64
C LYS A 213 -5.90 15.17 3.37
N LEU A 214 -5.30 14.08 2.90
CA LEU A 214 -5.81 13.31 1.75
C LEU A 214 -7.23 12.83 2.03
N LEU A 215 -7.46 12.21 3.18
CA LEU A 215 -8.80 11.76 3.58
C LEU A 215 -9.80 12.92 3.67
N LYS A 216 -9.37 14.09 4.16
CA LYS A 216 -10.25 15.27 4.24
C LYS A 216 -10.58 15.83 2.85
N ASN A 217 -9.59 15.97 1.97
CA ASN A 217 -9.74 16.51 0.62
C ASN A 217 -10.62 15.60 -0.25
N SER A 218 -10.53 14.29 -0.04
CA SER A 218 -11.33 13.28 -0.73
C SER A 218 -12.70 13.03 -0.09
N SER A 219 -13.12 13.87 0.87
CA SER A 219 -14.40 13.77 1.58
C SER A 219 -14.61 12.48 2.40
N PHE A 220 -13.56 11.75 2.76
CA PHE A 220 -13.63 10.61 3.68
C PHE A 220 -13.77 11.04 5.15
N LEU A 221 -13.42 12.29 5.46
CA LEU A 221 -13.57 12.89 6.79
C LEU A 221 -14.54 14.07 6.75
N SER A 222 -15.51 14.10 7.67
CA SER A 222 -16.34 15.28 7.89
C SER A 222 -15.55 16.37 8.60
N GLU A 223 -14.66 15.98 9.51
CA GLU A 223 -13.78 16.87 10.26
C GLU A 223 -12.33 16.38 10.24
N TYR A 224 -11.39 17.31 10.13
CA TYR A 224 -9.96 17.04 10.27
C TYR A 224 -9.24 18.28 10.81
N HIS A 225 -8.44 18.10 11.86
CA HIS A 225 -7.61 19.16 12.43
C HIS A 225 -6.37 18.56 13.08
N TYR A 226 -5.21 19.19 12.85
CA TYR A 226 -3.96 18.86 13.53
C TYR A 226 -3.54 20.02 14.42
N SER A 227 -3.42 19.77 15.73
CA SER A 227 -2.81 20.70 16.67
C SER A 227 -1.29 20.49 16.68
N SER A 228 -0.53 21.46 16.16
CA SER A 228 0.93 21.45 16.18
C SER A 228 1.50 21.58 17.60
N SER A 229 0.89 22.44 18.43
CA SER A 229 1.29 22.66 19.83
C SER A 229 1.20 21.39 20.68
N HIS A 230 0.15 20.59 20.50
CA HIS A 230 -0.05 19.36 21.27
C HIS A 230 0.38 18.10 20.51
N LYS A 231 0.72 18.22 19.22
CA LYS A 231 0.96 17.10 18.29
C LYS A 231 -0.20 16.08 18.30
N VAL A 232 -1.44 16.57 18.23
CA VAL A 232 -2.65 15.73 18.25
C VAL A 232 -3.45 15.91 16.95
N ILE A 233 -3.84 14.81 16.34
CA ILE A 233 -4.82 14.78 15.24
C ILE A 233 -6.21 14.54 15.81
N PHE A 234 -7.17 15.33 15.35
CA PHE A 234 -8.60 15.11 15.50
C PHE A 234 -9.20 14.87 14.12
N ALA A 235 -10.00 13.82 13.98
CA ALA A 235 -10.66 13.50 12.71
C ALA A 235 -12.01 12.84 12.95
N THR A 236 -12.98 12.99 12.05
CA THR A 236 -14.27 12.30 12.14
C THR A 236 -14.54 11.60 10.81
N PRO A 237 -14.47 10.26 10.74
CA PRO A 237 -14.73 9.51 9.51
C PRO A 237 -16.20 9.62 9.07
N GLN A 238 -16.43 9.73 7.76
CA GLN A 238 -17.77 9.65 7.18
C GLN A 238 -18.17 8.19 6.95
N ARG A 239 -19.38 7.81 7.39
CA ARG A 239 -19.87 6.44 7.29
C ARG A 239 -20.63 6.22 5.96
N MET A 240 -19.88 5.93 4.89
CA MET A 240 -20.42 5.52 3.59
C MET A 240 -20.00 4.08 3.26
N GLY A 241 -20.89 3.30 2.63
CA GLY A 241 -20.66 1.85 2.43
C GLY A 241 -19.37 1.51 1.68
N ASN A 242 -19.07 2.23 0.60
CA ASN A 242 -17.83 2.09 -0.16
C ASN A 242 -16.57 2.44 0.67
N MET A 243 -16.64 3.43 1.55
CA MET A 243 -15.54 3.80 2.45
C MET A 243 -15.29 2.74 3.51
N ILE A 244 -16.36 2.16 4.07
CA ILE A 244 -16.27 1.03 5.02
C ILE A 244 -15.51 -0.13 4.38
N ASN A 245 -15.92 -0.54 3.18
CA ASN A 245 -15.28 -1.65 2.47
C ASN A 245 -13.81 -1.33 2.14
N PHE A 246 -13.52 -0.10 1.72
CA PHE A 246 -12.15 0.34 1.47
C PHE A 246 -11.25 0.19 2.70
N PHE A 247 -11.64 0.75 3.85
CA PHE A 247 -10.84 0.65 5.08
C PHE A 247 -10.84 -0.75 5.72
N ASN A 248 -11.83 -1.59 5.40
CA ASN A 248 -11.90 -2.96 5.90
C ASN A 248 -11.04 -3.97 5.13
N GLY A 249 -10.50 -3.61 3.97
CA GLY A 249 -9.57 -4.45 3.24
C GLY A 249 -9.33 -4.01 1.80
N GLY A 250 -10.32 -3.36 1.19
CA GLY A 250 -10.26 -2.98 -0.22
C GLY A 250 -9.11 -2.03 -0.57
N TRP A 251 -8.59 -1.24 0.38
CA TRP A 251 -7.40 -0.42 0.14
C TRP A 251 -6.16 -1.28 -0.14
N PHE A 252 -6.04 -2.44 0.52
CA PHE A 252 -4.89 -3.31 0.39
C PHE A 252 -4.94 -4.10 -0.92
N GLU A 253 -6.13 -4.58 -1.30
CA GLU A 253 -6.39 -5.17 -2.62
C GLU A 253 -6.03 -4.20 -3.75
N ARG A 254 -6.47 -2.94 -3.66
CA ARG A 254 -6.14 -1.89 -4.64
C ARG A 254 -4.65 -1.59 -4.71
N PHE A 255 -3.99 -1.51 -3.57
CA PHE A 255 -2.54 -1.29 -3.51
C PHE A 255 -1.80 -2.44 -4.20
N VAL A 256 -2.16 -3.69 -3.87
CA VAL A 256 -1.56 -4.88 -4.49
C VAL A 256 -1.82 -4.92 -5.99
N TYR A 257 -3.05 -4.65 -6.42
CA TYR A 257 -3.40 -4.54 -7.84
C TYR A 257 -2.48 -3.56 -8.57
N GLN A 258 -2.30 -2.34 -8.03
CA GLN A 258 -1.45 -1.34 -8.67
C GLN A 258 0.01 -1.79 -8.75
N GLN A 259 0.56 -2.33 -7.67
CA GLN A 259 1.95 -2.82 -7.64
C GLN A 259 2.19 -3.92 -8.69
N VAL A 260 1.21 -4.80 -8.90
CA VAL A 260 1.28 -5.87 -9.91
C VAL A 260 1.15 -5.29 -11.32
N CYS A 261 0.21 -4.39 -11.56
CA CYS A 261 0.09 -3.69 -12.85
C CYS A 261 1.38 -2.96 -13.22
N ASP A 262 2.03 -2.28 -12.28
CA ASP A 262 3.30 -1.57 -12.51
C ASP A 262 4.44 -2.55 -12.85
N LEU A 263 4.53 -3.68 -12.14
CA LEU A 263 5.49 -4.75 -12.45
C LEU A 263 5.28 -5.32 -13.86
N LEU A 264 4.05 -5.67 -14.22
CA LEU A 264 3.75 -6.27 -15.52
C LEU A 264 3.97 -5.28 -16.67
N SER A 265 3.56 -4.01 -16.47
CA SER A 265 3.70 -2.95 -17.47
C SER A 265 5.16 -2.55 -17.69
N SER A 266 5.97 -2.46 -16.63
CA SER A 266 7.41 -2.16 -16.74
C SER A 266 8.18 -3.23 -17.52
N HIS A 267 7.71 -4.48 -17.49
CA HIS A 267 8.25 -5.59 -18.27
C HIS A 267 7.53 -5.84 -19.60
N ARG A 268 6.57 -4.97 -19.97
CA ARG A 268 5.78 -5.03 -21.22
C ARG A 268 5.04 -6.36 -21.43
N LEU A 269 4.67 -7.03 -20.34
CA LEU A 269 3.89 -8.27 -20.40
C LEU A 269 2.44 -7.96 -20.77
N GLN A 270 1.86 -8.78 -21.63
CA GLN A 270 0.43 -8.72 -21.92
C GLN A 270 -0.33 -9.43 -20.81
N TYR A 271 -1.36 -8.77 -20.30
CA TYR A 271 -2.22 -9.35 -19.28
C TYR A 271 -3.67 -8.88 -19.38
N GLN A 272 -4.56 -9.73 -18.87
CA GLN A 272 -5.93 -9.37 -18.51
C GLN A 272 -6.13 -9.59 -17.01
N CYS A 273 -7.07 -8.88 -16.40
CA CYS A 273 -7.34 -8.98 -14.97
C CYS A 273 -8.84 -8.95 -14.67
N LEU A 274 -9.27 -9.79 -13.73
CA LEU A 274 -10.53 -9.66 -13.02
C LEU A 274 -10.28 -9.23 -11.59
N ILE A 275 -10.99 -8.18 -11.16
CA ILE A 275 -10.95 -7.65 -9.79
C ILE A 275 -12.22 -8.11 -9.08
N ASN A 276 -12.07 -8.73 -7.92
CA ASN A 276 -13.14 -9.24 -7.09
C ASN A 276 -14.18 -10.10 -7.85
N PRO A 277 -13.78 -11.04 -8.75
CA PRO A 277 -14.76 -11.88 -9.41
C PRO A 277 -15.39 -12.84 -8.41
N ARG A 278 -16.72 -12.80 -8.34
CA ARG A 278 -17.54 -13.74 -7.59
C ARG A 278 -18.13 -14.75 -8.54
N GLY A 279 -18.10 -16.01 -8.12
CA GLY A 279 -18.62 -17.09 -8.92
C GLY A 279 -18.84 -18.36 -8.12
N VAL A 280 -19.26 -19.40 -8.82
CA VAL A 280 -19.60 -20.70 -8.25
C VAL A 280 -18.88 -21.81 -8.99
N PHE A 281 -18.39 -22.82 -8.26
CA PHE A 281 -18.11 -24.11 -8.88
C PHE A 281 -19.41 -24.91 -9.00
N ALA A 282 -19.49 -25.80 -9.98
CA ALA A 282 -20.62 -26.71 -10.10
C ALA A 282 -20.83 -27.47 -8.76
N ASN A 283 -21.96 -27.20 -8.10
CA ASN A 283 -22.40 -27.80 -6.84
C ASN A 283 -21.64 -27.42 -5.55
N THR A 284 -21.10 -26.20 -5.45
CA THR A 284 -20.48 -25.71 -4.19
C THR A 284 -20.99 -24.33 -3.79
N ASP A 285 -20.61 -23.91 -2.59
CA ASP A 285 -20.76 -22.53 -2.10
C ASP A 285 -20.10 -21.52 -3.05
N ASP A 286 -20.61 -20.30 -2.98
CA ASP A 286 -20.10 -19.14 -3.67
C ASP A 286 -18.70 -18.78 -3.20
N PHE A 287 -17.88 -18.32 -4.15
CA PHE A 287 -16.51 -17.95 -3.88
C PHE A 287 -16.14 -16.66 -4.62
N GLU A 288 -15.48 -15.77 -3.88
CA GLU A 288 -14.92 -14.52 -4.39
C GLU A 288 -13.39 -14.65 -4.39
N LEU A 289 -12.77 -14.28 -5.50
CA LEU A 289 -11.32 -14.13 -5.63
C LEU A 289 -11.00 -12.65 -5.47
N ASP A 290 -9.90 -12.28 -4.81
CA ASP A 290 -9.53 -10.86 -4.75
C ASP A 290 -9.01 -10.35 -6.12
N LEU A 291 -7.93 -10.95 -6.65
CA LEU A 291 -7.33 -10.55 -7.94
C LEU A 291 -6.92 -11.77 -8.77
N LEU A 292 -7.43 -11.87 -10.00
CA LEU A 292 -7.01 -12.90 -10.94
C LEU A 292 -6.51 -12.28 -12.24
N PHE A 293 -5.23 -12.47 -12.51
CA PHE A 293 -4.59 -12.09 -13.76
C PHE A 293 -4.42 -13.30 -14.68
N LEU A 294 -4.47 -13.05 -15.98
CA LEU A 294 -3.98 -13.95 -17.00
C LEU A 294 -2.83 -13.25 -17.72
N VAL A 295 -1.59 -13.60 -17.36
CA VAL A 295 -0.35 -12.99 -17.86
C VAL A 295 0.26 -13.92 -18.89
N GLU A 296 0.35 -13.52 -20.15
CA GLU A 296 0.84 -14.38 -21.25
C GLU A 296 0.19 -15.78 -21.23
N SER A 297 -1.14 -15.83 -21.04
CA SER A 297 -1.94 -17.06 -20.88
C SER A 297 -1.70 -17.90 -19.61
N GLN A 298 -0.85 -17.45 -18.68
CA GLN A 298 -0.65 -18.10 -17.38
C GLN A 298 -1.48 -17.41 -16.28
N PRO A 299 -2.18 -18.17 -15.43
CA PRO A 299 -2.93 -17.59 -14.33
C PRO A 299 -1.98 -17.05 -13.27
N LEU A 300 -2.26 -15.86 -12.76
CA LEU A 300 -1.64 -15.32 -11.56
C LEU A 300 -2.76 -14.92 -10.60
N TRP A 301 -2.94 -15.71 -9.55
CA TRP A 301 -3.98 -15.49 -8.54
C TRP A 301 -3.37 -14.90 -7.28
N ILE A 302 -3.96 -13.81 -6.79
CA ILE A 302 -3.52 -13.10 -5.61
C ILE A 302 -4.71 -12.85 -4.68
N GLU A 303 -4.57 -13.27 -3.43
CA GLU A 303 -5.54 -13.06 -2.35
C GLU A 303 -4.90 -12.18 -1.28
N CYS A 304 -5.60 -11.14 -0.86
CA CYS A 304 -5.14 -10.12 0.05
C CYS A 304 -5.83 -10.27 1.41
N LYS A 305 -5.05 -10.20 2.50
CA LYS A 305 -5.57 -10.18 3.87
C LYS A 305 -4.93 -9.07 4.68
N SER A 306 -5.75 -8.16 5.18
CA SER A 306 -5.33 -6.95 5.92
C SER A 306 -5.63 -6.99 7.43
N GLY A 307 -6.12 -8.13 7.93
CA GLY A 307 -6.53 -8.34 9.33
C GLY A 307 -5.66 -9.34 10.08
N ASP A 308 -5.78 -9.32 11.42
CA ASP A 308 -4.96 -10.12 12.33
C ASP A 308 -5.39 -11.62 12.37
N GLU A 309 -6.56 -11.96 11.83
CA GLU A 309 -7.13 -13.32 11.81
C GLU A 309 -7.10 -13.92 10.39
N TYR A 310 -6.04 -14.67 10.07
CA TYR A 310 -5.85 -15.27 8.74
C TYR A 310 -5.78 -16.81 8.73
N ASN A 311 -5.86 -17.48 9.89
CA ASN A 311 -5.67 -18.95 9.98
C ASN A 311 -6.76 -19.75 9.25
N SER A 312 -8.02 -19.32 9.30
CA SER A 312 -9.14 -19.96 8.58
C SER A 312 -9.01 -19.82 7.06
N TYR A 313 -8.32 -18.78 6.59
CA TYR A 313 -8.11 -18.51 5.17
C TYR A 313 -7.04 -19.41 4.55
N LEU A 314 -6.04 -19.86 5.30
CA LEU A 314 -4.97 -20.72 4.77
C LEU A 314 -5.51 -22.03 4.19
N LEU A 315 -6.41 -22.70 4.92
CA LEU A 315 -7.04 -23.94 4.46
C LEU A 315 -7.98 -23.70 3.27
N LYS A 316 -8.84 -22.66 3.35
CA LYS A 316 -9.78 -22.31 2.28
C LYS A 316 -9.05 -21.98 0.98
N TYR A 317 -8.01 -21.15 1.07
CA TYR A 317 -7.20 -20.73 -0.06
C TYR A 317 -6.47 -21.90 -0.72
N SER A 318 -5.84 -22.77 0.07
CA SER A 318 -5.18 -23.98 -0.45
C SER A 318 -6.15 -24.92 -1.16
N SER A 319 -7.36 -25.11 -0.62
CA SER A 319 -8.41 -25.90 -1.25
C SER A 319 -8.88 -25.28 -2.56
N HIS A 320 -9.12 -23.97 -2.59
CA HIS A 320 -9.61 -23.29 -3.79
C HIS A 320 -8.56 -23.22 -4.90
N ARG A 321 -7.28 -23.09 -4.54
CA ARG A 321 -6.16 -23.20 -5.49
C ARG A 321 -6.18 -24.53 -6.22
N GLN A 322 -6.37 -25.62 -5.47
CA GLN A 322 -6.44 -26.97 -6.02
C GLN A 322 -7.62 -27.10 -7.00
N LYS A 323 -8.80 -26.60 -6.62
CA LYS A 323 -9.99 -26.60 -7.47
C LYS A 323 -9.80 -25.80 -8.77
N LEU A 324 -9.17 -24.63 -8.69
CA LEU A 324 -8.88 -23.79 -9.87
C LEU A 324 -7.68 -24.31 -10.70
N GLY A 325 -6.91 -25.28 -10.19
CA GLY A 325 -5.72 -25.75 -10.88
C GLY A 325 -4.66 -24.66 -11.10
N VAL A 326 -4.58 -23.64 -10.23
CA VAL A 326 -3.53 -22.60 -10.31
C VAL A 326 -2.24 -23.18 -9.74
N PRO A 327 -1.08 -23.10 -10.43
CA PRO A 327 0.19 -23.55 -9.89
C PRO A 327 0.54 -22.85 -8.57
N VAL A 328 1.22 -23.56 -7.66
CA VAL A 328 1.58 -23.02 -6.33
C VAL A 328 2.43 -21.76 -6.44
N SER A 329 3.37 -21.75 -7.40
CA SER A 329 4.23 -20.60 -7.70
C SER A 329 3.48 -19.38 -8.22
N LEU A 330 2.25 -19.54 -8.72
CA LEU A 330 1.42 -18.48 -9.29
C LEU A 330 0.17 -18.17 -8.46
N ALA A 331 0.09 -18.71 -7.23
CA ALA A 331 -1.00 -18.48 -6.29
C ALA A 331 -0.45 -17.87 -5.00
N PHE A 332 -0.70 -16.57 -4.81
CA PHE A 332 -0.16 -15.77 -3.72
C PHE A 332 -1.21 -15.39 -2.68
N LEU A 333 -0.99 -15.77 -1.43
CA LEU A 333 -1.72 -15.20 -0.29
C LEU A 333 -0.85 -14.12 0.35
N VAL A 334 -1.27 -12.87 0.19
CA VAL A 334 -0.58 -11.68 0.69
C VAL A 334 -1.20 -11.27 2.02
N ILE A 335 -0.43 -11.40 3.10
CA ILE A 335 -0.89 -11.05 4.44
C ILE A 335 -0.14 -9.79 4.89
N LEU A 336 -0.89 -8.71 5.08
CA LEU A 336 -0.36 -7.44 5.56
C LEU A 336 0.27 -7.61 6.94
N ASP A 337 1.45 -7.01 7.14
CA ASP A 337 2.15 -7.00 8.44
C ASP A 337 2.63 -8.38 8.93
N LEU A 338 2.65 -9.40 8.04
CA LEU A 338 3.15 -10.73 8.38
C LEU A 338 4.69 -10.78 8.41
N ALA A 339 5.26 -11.41 9.43
CA ALA A 339 6.71 -11.60 9.51
C ALA A 339 7.22 -12.60 8.45
N ASP A 340 8.40 -12.33 7.87
CA ASP A 340 9.02 -13.18 6.85
C ASP A 340 9.18 -14.65 7.29
N SER A 341 9.50 -14.89 8.56
CA SER A 341 9.62 -16.24 9.12
C SER A 341 8.29 -16.98 9.18
N GLN A 342 7.20 -16.28 9.52
CA GLN A 342 5.85 -16.84 9.56
C GLN A 342 5.35 -17.14 8.15
N ALA A 343 5.57 -16.23 7.20
CA ALA A 343 5.23 -16.43 5.79
C ALA A 343 5.87 -17.70 5.22
N ARG A 344 7.18 -17.89 5.43
CA ARG A 344 7.89 -19.12 5.01
C ARG A 344 7.29 -20.39 5.64
N ASN A 345 6.98 -20.35 6.93
CA ASN A 345 6.37 -21.49 7.61
C ASN A 345 5.01 -21.84 7.01
N TYR A 346 4.16 -20.85 6.71
CA TYR A 346 2.86 -21.11 6.11
C TYR A 346 2.97 -21.62 4.67
N THR A 347 3.89 -21.08 3.88
CA THR A 347 4.16 -21.59 2.52
C THR A 347 4.49 -23.08 2.54
N ASN A 348 5.35 -23.50 3.47
CA ASN A 348 5.77 -24.90 3.60
C ASN A 348 4.64 -25.83 4.06
N ILE A 349 3.72 -25.34 4.89
CA ILE A 349 2.64 -26.16 5.47
C ILE A 349 1.45 -26.27 4.51
N TRP A 350 1.08 -25.18 3.84
CA TRP A 350 -0.23 -25.05 3.19
C TRP A 350 -0.21 -25.22 1.67
N ASN A 351 0.94 -25.53 1.06
CA ASN A 351 1.09 -25.74 -0.39
C ASN A 351 0.52 -24.58 -1.22
N ILE A 352 0.81 -23.36 -0.76
CA ILE A 352 0.42 -22.06 -1.33
C ILE A 352 1.59 -21.11 -1.11
N THR A 353 1.75 -20.08 -1.95
CA THR A 353 2.80 -19.08 -1.72
C THR A 353 2.27 -18.01 -0.78
N VAL A 354 2.77 -17.96 0.45
CA VAL A 354 2.42 -16.93 1.44
C VAL A 354 3.53 -15.88 1.50
N VAL A 355 3.15 -14.61 1.37
CA VAL A 355 4.05 -13.46 1.37
C VAL A 355 3.45 -12.30 2.17
N ASN A 356 4.29 -11.35 2.57
CA ASN A 356 3.82 -10.05 3.07
C ASN A 356 3.91 -8.99 1.96
N GLN A 357 3.45 -7.78 2.27
CA GLN A 357 3.41 -6.66 1.32
C GLN A 357 4.79 -6.26 0.78
N ASN A 358 5.88 -6.52 1.51
CA ASN A 358 7.24 -6.15 1.09
C ASN A 358 7.88 -7.21 0.19
N ARG A 359 7.42 -8.47 0.27
CA ARG A 359 7.98 -9.61 -0.47
C ARG A 359 7.16 -9.99 -1.71
N LEU A 360 5.99 -9.39 -1.90
CA LEU A 360 5.07 -9.73 -2.98
C LEU A 360 5.69 -9.56 -4.37
N ILE A 361 6.19 -8.35 -4.69
CA ILE A 361 6.68 -8.03 -6.03
C ILE A 361 7.92 -8.84 -6.41
N PRO A 362 8.95 -8.96 -5.55
CA PRO A 362 10.07 -9.86 -5.83
C PRO A 362 9.62 -11.31 -6.07
N ALA A 363 8.65 -11.81 -5.29
CA ALA A 363 8.18 -13.17 -5.42
C ALA A 363 7.38 -13.42 -6.71
N ILE A 364 6.55 -12.46 -7.16
CA ILE A 364 5.85 -12.53 -8.44
C ILE A 364 6.84 -12.46 -9.60
N ALA A 365 7.82 -11.54 -9.55
CA ALA A 365 8.85 -11.43 -10.57
C ALA A 365 9.61 -12.76 -10.74
N ALA A 366 10.05 -13.35 -9.63
CA ALA A 366 10.70 -14.67 -9.64
C ALA A 366 9.79 -15.78 -10.20
N ALA A 367 8.50 -15.79 -9.82
CA ALA A 367 7.55 -16.79 -10.31
C ALA A 367 7.26 -16.69 -11.81
N LEU A 368 7.33 -15.48 -12.38
CA LEU A 368 7.17 -15.21 -13.80
C LEU A 368 8.50 -15.35 -14.58
N GLY A 369 9.60 -15.69 -13.91
CA GLY A 369 10.93 -15.79 -14.54
C GLY A 369 11.48 -14.45 -15.02
N LEU A 370 11.01 -13.34 -14.45
CA LEU A 370 11.53 -12.01 -14.75
C LEU A 370 12.89 -11.83 -14.08
N PRO A 371 13.85 -11.15 -14.74
CA PRO A 371 15.14 -10.88 -14.14
C PRO A 371 14.93 -10.14 -12.81
N GLU A 372 15.64 -10.56 -11.76
CA GLU A 372 15.71 -9.79 -10.53
C GLU A 372 16.17 -8.39 -10.91
N SER A 373 15.26 -7.42 -10.79
CA SER A 373 15.67 -6.03 -10.69
C SER A 373 16.64 -6.01 -9.51
N GLN A 374 17.91 -5.67 -9.76
CA GLN A 374 18.93 -5.55 -8.71
C GLN A 374 18.30 -4.86 -7.51
N GLU A 375 18.46 -5.48 -6.33
CA GLU A 375 17.89 -5.03 -5.06
C GLU A 375 17.71 -3.51 -5.04
N THR A 376 16.47 -3.04 -5.14
CA THR A 376 16.17 -1.69 -4.67
C THR A 376 16.47 -1.73 -3.18
N PRO A 377 17.49 -1.01 -2.67
CA PRO A 377 17.62 -0.81 -1.24
C PRO A 377 16.29 -0.19 -0.77
N GLN A 378 15.90 -0.54 0.46
CA GLN A 378 14.67 -0.12 1.14
C GLN A 378 14.02 1.10 0.51
N VAL A 379 12.74 1.00 0.14
CA VAL A 379 11.92 2.10 -0.40
C VAL A 379 12.06 3.35 0.48
N ASN A 380 13.08 4.16 0.19
CA ASN A 380 13.10 5.57 0.46
C ASN A 380 12.13 6.13 -0.57
N GLN A 381 10.89 6.37 -0.10
CA GLN A 381 9.78 6.97 -0.85
C GLN A 381 10.29 7.88 -1.98
N PHE A 382 10.23 7.41 -3.23
CA PHE A 382 10.48 8.28 -4.36
C PHE A 382 9.44 9.40 -4.31
N VAL A 383 9.89 10.65 -4.27
CA VAL A 383 8.98 11.78 -4.30
C VAL A 383 8.52 11.89 -5.74
N ILE A 384 7.25 11.53 -6.00
CA ILE A 384 6.62 11.80 -7.29
C ILE A 384 6.68 13.31 -7.51
N ILE A 385 7.49 13.75 -8.47
CA ILE A 385 7.45 15.12 -8.97
C ILE A 385 6.27 15.13 -9.94
N PRO A 386 5.14 15.79 -9.60
CA PRO A 386 4.01 15.83 -10.51
C PRO A 386 4.40 16.57 -11.79
N PRO A 387 3.74 16.31 -12.93
CA PRO A 387 3.98 17.07 -14.16
C PRO A 387 3.88 18.58 -13.90
N ARG A 388 4.83 19.37 -14.41
CA ARG A 388 4.94 20.83 -14.13
C ARG A 388 5.21 21.17 -12.66
N GLY A 389 5.62 20.18 -11.87
CA GLY A 389 5.89 20.29 -10.44
C GLY A 389 7.35 20.54 -10.09
N LEU A 390 8.27 20.57 -11.07
CA LEU A 390 9.71 20.62 -10.81
C LEU A 390 10.13 21.85 -10.02
N LEU A 391 9.63 23.03 -10.39
CA LEU A 391 9.93 24.27 -9.66
C LEU A 391 9.47 24.17 -8.20
N THR A 392 8.27 23.64 -7.96
CA THR A 392 7.75 23.44 -6.60
C THR A 392 8.60 22.45 -5.81
N PHE A 393 9.08 21.38 -6.45
CA PHE A 393 9.98 20.41 -5.85
C PHE A 393 11.31 21.05 -5.45
N LEU A 394 11.95 21.79 -6.36
CA LEU A 394 13.23 22.47 -6.12
C LEU A 394 13.10 23.57 -5.05
N ASN A 395 11.99 24.31 -5.04
CA ASN A 395 11.68 25.29 -3.99
C ASN A 395 11.63 24.64 -2.60
N LYS A 396 11.00 23.47 -2.47
CA LYS A 396 10.95 22.72 -1.18
C LYS A 396 12.32 22.22 -0.72
N LYS A 397 13.28 22.07 -1.64
CA LYS A 397 14.65 21.65 -1.35
C LYS A 397 15.61 22.83 -1.11
N HIS A 398 15.11 24.06 -1.11
CA HIS A 398 15.89 25.30 -1.04
C HIS A 398 16.89 25.43 -2.20
N LEU A 399 16.44 25.08 -3.41
CA LEU A 399 17.23 25.00 -4.64
C LEU A 399 16.52 25.70 -5.82
N ARG A 400 15.98 26.90 -5.60
CA ARG A 400 15.29 27.66 -6.67
C ARG A 400 16.29 28.05 -7.76
N PRO A 401 16.12 27.59 -9.02
CA PRO A 401 17.17 27.76 -10.04
C PRO A 401 17.42 29.20 -10.49
N LEU A 402 16.35 30.01 -10.55
CA LEU A 402 16.41 31.46 -10.82
C LEU A 402 17.38 31.82 -11.97
N PRO A 403 17.21 31.25 -13.18
CA PRO A 403 18.17 31.41 -14.27
C PRO A 403 18.45 32.87 -14.63
N GLU A 404 17.47 33.76 -14.45
CA GLU A 404 17.59 35.18 -14.71
C GLU A 404 18.57 35.91 -13.76
N TYR A 405 18.91 35.32 -12.60
CA TYR A 405 19.82 35.91 -11.61
C TYR A 405 21.08 35.08 -11.36
N ARG A 406 21.04 33.77 -11.64
CA ARG A 406 22.07 32.81 -11.20
C ARG A 406 23.48 33.18 -11.67
N GLN A 407 23.66 33.50 -12.95
CA GLN A 407 24.98 33.85 -13.48
C GLN A 407 25.51 35.16 -12.88
N SER A 408 24.66 36.17 -12.66
CA SER A 408 25.09 37.41 -11.99
C SER A 408 25.52 37.15 -10.54
N VAL A 409 24.80 36.30 -9.81
CA VAL A 409 25.19 35.89 -8.45
C VAL A 409 26.51 35.14 -8.45
N ILE A 410 26.74 34.23 -9.40
CA ILE A 410 28.00 33.49 -9.52
C ILE A 410 29.16 34.42 -9.89
N SER A 411 28.96 35.37 -10.81
CA SER A 411 29.98 36.36 -11.17
C SER A 411 30.44 37.17 -9.96
N GLU A 412 29.48 37.63 -9.17
CA GLU A 412 29.78 38.41 -7.96
C GLU A 412 30.42 37.57 -6.85
N LEU A 413 30.04 36.28 -6.76
CA LEU A 413 30.69 35.34 -5.88
C LEU A 413 32.14 35.09 -6.28
N ILE A 414 32.44 34.99 -7.59
CA ILE A 414 33.80 34.86 -8.12
C ILE A 414 34.62 36.09 -7.71
N ASP A 415 34.11 37.30 -7.97
CA ASP A 415 34.80 38.55 -7.63
C ASP A 415 35.10 38.64 -6.13
N LEU A 416 34.17 38.16 -5.28
CA LEU A 416 34.35 38.13 -3.83
C LEU A 416 35.42 37.12 -3.37
N LEU A 417 35.64 36.02 -4.12
CA LEU A 417 36.48 34.88 -3.72
C LEU A 417 37.78 34.74 -4.52
N ILE A 418 38.07 35.64 -5.46
CA ILE A 418 39.35 35.69 -6.20
C ILE A 418 40.51 36.04 -5.26
N GLU A 419 40.31 37.00 -4.33
CA GLU A 419 41.30 37.40 -3.32
C GLU A 419 40.60 37.74 -1.98
N PRO A 420 40.08 36.75 -1.24
CA PRO A 420 39.41 37.03 0.01
C PRO A 420 40.44 37.44 1.08
N GLU A 421 40.26 38.61 1.69
CA GLU A 421 41.11 39.10 2.79
C GLU A 421 41.18 38.11 3.97
N ARG A 422 40.13 37.31 4.16
CA ARG A 422 40.01 36.24 5.15
C ARG A 422 38.97 35.21 4.71
N PRO A 423 39.01 33.96 5.20
CA PRO A 423 37.95 33.00 4.98
C PRO A 423 36.59 33.53 5.43
N ILE A 424 35.56 33.30 4.62
CA ILE A 424 34.19 33.80 4.85
C ILE A 424 33.19 32.64 4.84
N THR A 425 32.20 32.69 5.72
CA THR A 425 31.11 31.69 5.73
C THR A 425 30.05 32.02 4.68
N LEU A 426 29.22 31.04 4.30
CA LEU A 426 28.14 31.26 3.33
C LEU A 426 27.15 32.34 3.79
N SER A 427 26.90 32.44 5.11
CA SER A 427 26.06 33.49 5.68
C SER A 427 26.65 34.90 5.51
N GLN A 428 27.98 35.03 5.58
CA GLN A 428 28.66 36.31 5.36
C GLN A 428 28.65 36.67 3.88
N VAL A 429 28.88 35.69 3.00
CA VAL A 429 28.72 35.83 1.54
C VAL A 429 27.31 36.32 1.21
N GLU A 430 26.27 35.72 1.80
CA GLU A 430 24.88 36.12 1.57
C GLU A 430 24.61 37.58 1.97
N VAL A 431 25.18 38.05 3.09
CA VAL A 431 25.03 39.45 3.52
C VAL A 431 25.70 40.41 2.53
N ILE A 432 26.95 40.13 2.15
CA ILE A 432 27.73 40.98 1.24
C ILE A 432 27.06 41.04 -0.13
N LEU A 433 26.67 39.88 -0.68
CA LEU A 433 26.00 39.81 -1.97
C LEU A 433 24.60 40.42 -1.93
N ALA A 434 23.87 40.32 -0.81
CA ALA A 434 22.58 41.00 -0.68
C ALA A 434 22.73 42.52 -0.73
N GLU A 435 23.76 43.10 -0.10
CA GLU A 435 24.02 44.54 -0.19
C GLU A 435 24.39 44.97 -1.61
N LYS A 436 25.16 44.16 -2.33
CA LYS A 436 25.61 44.47 -3.69
C LYS A 436 24.53 44.25 -4.75
N LEU A 437 23.68 43.24 -4.59
CA LEU A 437 22.74 42.78 -5.62
C LEU A 437 21.26 43.15 -5.37
N ALA A 438 20.88 43.55 -4.14
CA ALA A 438 19.47 43.84 -3.85
C ALA A 438 18.92 45.02 -4.66
N GLU A 439 19.65 46.12 -4.77
CA GLU A 439 19.23 47.30 -5.54
C GLU A 439 19.33 47.09 -7.07
N PRO A 440 20.45 46.56 -7.63
CA PRO A 440 20.60 46.45 -9.09
C PRO A 440 19.73 45.36 -9.73
N LEU A 441 19.48 44.25 -9.02
CA LEU A 441 18.77 43.08 -9.57
C LEU A 441 17.41 42.84 -8.91
N GLY A 442 17.07 43.54 -7.82
CA GLY A 442 15.83 43.32 -7.08
C GLY A 442 15.74 41.91 -6.44
N ILE A 443 16.88 41.25 -6.21
CA ILE A 443 16.90 39.89 -5.67
C ILE A 443 16.70 39.89 -4.16
N SER A 444 15.67 39.19 -3.68
CA SER A 444 15.44 39.01 -2.24
C SER A 444 16.50 38.10 -1.60
N LYS A 445 16.83 38.30 -0.31
CA LYS A 445 17.75 37.42 0.44
C LYS A 445 17.44 35.93 0.30
N THR A 446 16.17 35.54 0.40
CA THR A 446 15.77 34.13 0.23
C THR A 446 16.09 33.58 -1.17
N LYS A 447 15.94 34.39 -2.22
CA LYS A 447 16.29 33.98 -3.60
C LYS A 447 17.80 33.80 -3.76
N LEU A 448 18.58 34.73 -3.19
CA LEU A 448 20.03 34.65 -3.14
C LEU A 448 20.51 33.40 -2.38
N HIS A 449 19.91 33.13 -1.22
CA HIS A 449 20.20 31.95 -0.40
C HIS A 449 20.02 30.64 -1.18
N ASP A 450 18.96 30.51 -1.97
CA ASP A 450 18.71 29.29 -2.74
C ASP A 450 19.73 29.07 -3.87
N ILE A 451 20.21 30.15 -4.50
CA ILE A 451 21.29 30.07 -5.50
C ILE A 451 22.61 29.68 -4.80
N LEU A 452 22.94 30.30 -3.66
CA LEU A 452 24.14 29.98 -2.89
C LEU A 452 24.12 28.55 -2.35
N ASN A 453 22.94 28.01 -2.00
CA ASN A 453 22.78 26.61 -1.64
C ASN A 453 23.07 25.67 -2.82
N ALA A 454 22.71 26.05 -4.04
CA ALA A 454 23.06 25.28 -5.23
C ALA A 454 24.59 25.25 -5.43
N VAL A 455 25.26 26.39 -5.27
CA VAL A 455 26.74 26.49 -5.34
C VAL A 455 27.42 25.66 -4.24
N LEU A 456 26.90 25.68 -3.01
CA LEU A 456 27.42 24.84 -1.93
C LEU A 456 27.32 23.35 -2.29
N ARG A 457 26.17 22.93 -2.84
CA ARG A 457 25.94 21.53 -3.24
C ARG A 457 26.66 21.13 -4.54
N SER A 458 27.26 22.08 -5.24
CA SER A 458 28.00 21.82 -6.47
C SER A 458 29.45 21.39 -6.22
N ASN A 459 29.84 21.33 -4.94
CA ASN A 459 31.19 20.99 -4.49
C ASN A 459 32.25 21.94 -5.07
N CYS A 460 31.88 23.18 -5.37
CA CYS A 460 32.79 24.17 -5.97
C CYS A 460 33.46 25.11 -4.96
N LEU A 461 33.07 25.06 -3.68
CA LEU A 461 33.61 25.88 -2.62
C LEU A 461 34.72 25.12 -1.88
N LEU A 462 35.86 25.77 -1.65
CA LEU A 462 37.02 25.19 -0.99
C LEU A 462 37.38 25.95 0.29
N ASN A 463 37.86 25.22 1.30
CA ASN A 463 38.41 25.80 2.53
C ASN A 463 39.91 26.12 2.37
N GLU A 464 40.56 26.70 3.40
CA GLU A 464 42.00 27.05 3.36
C GLU A 464 42.92 25.84 3.05
N ARG A 465 42.47 24.63 3.36
CA ARG A 465 43.19 23.37 3.10
C ARG A 465 42.91 22.80 1.71
N ARG A 466 42.13 23.51 0.88
CA ARG A 466 41.65 23.07 -0.45
C ARG A 466 40.75 21.83 -0.40
N GLU A 467 40.04 21.64 0.70
CA GLU A 467 39.02 20.60 0.83
C GLU A 467 37.65 21.16 0.46
N ILE A 468 36.76 20.31 -0.07
CA ILE A 468 35.40 20.70 -0.45
C ILE A 468 34.60 21.07 0.79
N VAL A 469 34.01 22.27 0.76
CA VAL A 469 33.09 22.76 1.78
C VAL A 469 31.71 22.15 1.56
N ILE A 470 31.20 21.41 2.55
CA ILE A 470 29.90 20.73 2.48
C ILE A 470 28.83 21.34 3.40
N SER A 471 29.23 22.27 4.27
CA SER A 471 28.38 22.92 5.27
C SER A 471 28.41 24.43 5.13
N SER A 472 27.26 25.09 5.30
CA SER A 472 27.17 26.56 5.28
C SER A 472 27.92 27.25 6.42
N ALA A 473 28.25 26.50 7.49
CA ALA A 473 28.98 27.00 8.65
C ALA A 473 30.51 26.97 8.47
N GLU A 474 31.01 26.24 7.46
CA GLU A 474 32.44 26.12 7.20
C GLU A 474 32.96 27.36 6.46
N PRO A 475 34.16 27.87 6.81
CA PRO A 475 34.76 28.99 6.09
C PRO A 475 35.22 28.61 4.68
N ILE A 476 34.87 29.46 3.72
CA ILE A 476 35.22 29.38 2.31
C ILE A 476 36.44 30.28 2.09
N SER A 477 37.48 29.75 1.46
CA SER A 477 38.70 30.49 1.11
C SER A 477 38.84 30.72 -0.39
N THR A 478 38.30 29.84 -1.24
CA THR A 478 38.44 29.95 -2.69
C THR A 478 37.43 29.05 -3.43
N LEU A 479 37.48 29.09 -4.76
CA LEU A 479 36.64 28.32 -5.67
C LEU A 479 37.47 27.26 -6.40
N VAL A 480 36.82 26.18 -6.83
CA VAL A 480 37.44 25.14 -7.69
C VAL A 480 37.85 25.70 -9.05
N SER A 481 37.12 26.71 -9.54
CA SER A 481 37.39 27.41 -10.80
C SER A 481 36.88 28.84 -10.71
N SER A 482 37.55 29.79 -11.40
CA SER A 482 37.10 31.17 -11.61
C SER A 482 36.30 31.34 -12.90
N GLU A 483 36.03 30.27 -13.64
CA GLU A 483 35.23 30.32 -14.86
C GLU A 483 33.73 30.33 -14.55
N LEU A 484 33.05 31.42 -14.91
CA LEU A 484 31.61 31.60 -14.70
C LEU A 484 30.77 30.44 -15.25
N LEU A 485 31.00 30.06 -16.51
CA LEU A 485 30.22 29.00 -17.17
C LEU A 485 30.45 27.63 -16.55
N PHE A 486 31.66 27.38 -16.01
CA PHE A 486 31.96 26.14 -15.31
C PHE A 486 31.15 26.03 -14.01
N LEU A 487 31.11 27.10 -13.21
CA LEU A 487 30.36 27.13 -11.95
C LEU A 487 28.84 27.09 -12.18
N ASP A 488 28.35 27.77 -13.22
CA ASP A 488 26.95 27.71 -13.61
C ASP A 488 26.52 26.30 -14.01
N LYS A 489 27.34 25.62 -14.84
CA LYS A 489 27.15 24.21 -15.19
C LYS A 489 27.12 23.32 -13.94
N LYS A 490 28.01 23.56 -12.98
CA LYS A 490 28.04 22.79 -11.73
C LYS A 490 26.79 23.02 -10.86
N CYS A 491 26.20 24.22 -10.88
CA CYS A 491 24.90 24.46 -10.26
C CYS A 491 23.77 23.68 -10.94
N ILE A 492 23.78 23.62 -12.28
CA ILE A 492 22.82 22.81 -13.06
C ILE A 492 22.93 21.32 -12.68
N GLU A 493 24.16 20.80 -12.57
CA GLU A 493 24.41 19.44 -12.09
C GLU A 493 23.87 19.22 -10.67
N SER A 494 23.92 20.22 -9.77
CA SER A 494 23.33 20.12 -8.42
C SER A 494 21.80 20.06 -8.44
N TYR A 495 21.14 20.78 -9.35
CA TYR A 495 19.69 20.66 -9.54
C TYR A 495 19.33 19.29 -10.11
N ALA A 496 20.07 18.83 -11.13
CA ALA A 496 19.89 17.50 -11.71
C ALA A 496 20.10 16.39 -10.67
N PHE A 497 21.11 16.52 -9.80
CA PHE A 497 21.34 15.60 -8.69
C PHE A 497 20.15 15.55 -7.73
N ALA A 498 19.59 16.71 -7.34
CA ALA A 498 18.44 16.75 -6.45
C ALA A 498 17.20 16.07 -7.06
N VAL A 499 17.03 16.19 -8.38
CA VAL A 499 15.96 15.53 -9.14
C VAL A 499 16.18 14.03 -9.24
N LEU A 500 17.38 13.59 -9.62
CA LEU A 500 17.73 12.17 -9.74
C LEU A 500 17.68 11.43 -8.40
N ALA A 501 18.04 12.10 -7.30
CA ALA A 501 17.88 11.55 -5.96
C ALA A 501 16.42 11.34 -5.55
N ALA A 502 15.47 12.05 -6.16
CA ALA A 502 14.04 11.88 -5.91
C ALA A 502 13.36 10.95 -6.93
N ASN A 503 13.82 10.96 -8.18
CA ASN A 503 13.37 10.11 -9.27
C ASN A 503 14.57 9.78 -10.18
N PRO A 504 15.20 8.59 -10.01
CA PRO A 504 16.38 8.20 -10.79
C PRO A 504 16.16 8.09 -12.30
N ASN A 505 14.90 8.03 -12.74
CA ASN A 505 14.51 7.88 -14.15
C ASN A 505 13.89 9.17 -14.70
N TYR A 506 14.03 10.31 -14.00
CA TYR A 506 13.38 11.57 -14.36
C TYR A 506 13.68 12.00 -15.81
N PHE A 507 14.94 11.91 -16.23
CA PHE A 507 15.39 12.33 -17.57
C PHE A 507 15.14 11.30 -18.68
N GLU A 508 14.54 10.14 -18.38
CA GLU A 508 14.14 9.18 -19.41
C GLU A 508 12.89 9.64 -20.19
N ASN A 509 12.13 10.58 -19.62
CA ASN A 509 10.98 11.21 -20.28
C ASN A 509 11.39 12.56 -20.92
N LEU A 510 11.12 12.72 -22.21
CA LEU A 510 11.42 13.94 -22.98
C LEU A 510 10.66 15.19 -22.48
N ASP A 511 9.45 15.01 -21.95
CA ASP A 511 8.68 16.12 -21.38
C ASP A 511 9.34 16.65 -20.10
N ASN A 512 9.91 15.74 -19.29
CA ASN A 512 10.64 16.08 -18.07
C ASN A 512 11.97 16.78 -18.38
N VAL A 513 12.65 16.36 -19.44
CA VAL A 513 13.85 17.05 -19.96
C VAL A 513 13.49 18.48 -20.34
N SER A 514 12.43 18.66 -21.13
CA SER A 514 11.97 19.98 -21.55
C SER A 514 11.55 20.85 -20.36
N GLU A 515 10.84 20.29 -19.39
CA GLU A 515 10.48 20.99 -18.14
C GLU A 515 11.72 21.40 -17.33
N PHE A 516 12.73 20.53 -17.26
CA PHE A 516 13.98 20.82 -16.56
C PHE A 516 14.73 21.97 -17.20
N GLU A 517 14.95 21.93 -18.51
CA GLU A 517 15.70 22.97 -19.21
C GLU A 517 14.99 24.32 -19.14
N GLN A 518 13.66 24.34 -19.22
CA GLN A 518 12.87 25.56 -19.04
C GLN A 518 12.91 26.09 -17.61
N THR A 519 12.82 25.21 -16.61
CA THR A 519 12.78 25.61 -15.19
C THR A 519 14.14 26.05 -14.68
N VAL A 520 15.20 25.33 -15.08
CA VAL A 520 16.57 25.56 -14.65
C VAL A 520 17.24 26.62 -15.52
N GLY A 521 16.80 26.82 -16.76
CA GLY A 521 17.38 27.75 -17.71
C GLY A 521 18.81 27.36 -18.09
N GLY A 522 18.99 26.09 -18.47
CA GLY A 522 20.26 25.51 -18.92
C GLY A 522 20.04 24.09 -19.43
N GLU A 523 20.92 23.61 -20.31
CA GLU A 523 20.83 22.26 -20.89
C GLU A 523 21.00 21.19 -19.82
N ILE A 524 20.32 20.05 -20.01
CA ILE A 524 20.54 18.89 -19.13
C ILE A 524 22.01 18.45 -19.16
N PRO A 525 22.55 17.90 -18.05
CA PRO A 525 23.88 17.31 -18.07
C PRO A 525 23.98 16.19 -19.11
N ASN A 526 25.18 15.97 -19.65
CA ASN A 526 25.39 14.87 -20.61
C ASN A 526 25.14 13.50 -19.95
N LEU A 527 24.95 12.47 -20.78
CA LEU A 527 24.58 11.13 -20.31
C LEU A 527 25.57 10.55 -19.29
N GLU A 528 26.88 10.72 -19.50
CA GLU A 528 27.91 10.27 -18.57
C GLU A 528 27.79 10.94 -17.19
N THR A 529 27.51 12.24 -17.19
CA THR A 529 27.29 13.00 -15.94
C THR A 529 25.98 12.57 -15.28
N ILE A 530 24.92 12.33 -16.02
CA ILE A 530 23.64 11.83 -15.49
C ILE A 530 23.85 10.47 -14.78
N GLU A 531 24.54 9.53 -15.41
CA GLU A 531 24.85 8.22 -14.81
C GLU A 531 25.74 8.35 -13.55
N HIS A 532 26.72 9.24 -13.59
CA HIS A 532 27.53 9.55 -12.41
C HIS A 532 26.70 10.16 -11.27
N LEU A 533 25.79 11.09 -11.56
CA LEU A 533 24.91 11.70 -10.57
C LEU A 533 23.89 10.68 -10.02
N LYS A 534 23.37 9.79 -10.87
CA LYS A 534 22.44 8.71 -10.51
C LYS A 534 23.10 7.72 -9.55
N SER A 535 24.30 7.24 -9.88
CA SER A 535 25.08 6.36 -8.99
C SER A 535 25.46 7.05 -7.67
N LYS A 536 25.86 8.33 -7.72
CA LYS A 536 26.13 9.13 -6.51
C LYS A 536 24.88 9.28 -5.63
N ALA A 537 23.72 9.51 -6.23
CA ALA A 537 22.46 9.67 -5.52
C ALA A 537 22.04 8.36 -4.82
N LEU A 538 22.21 7.23 -5.50
CA LEU A 538 21.89 5.90 -4.96
C LEU A 538 22.79 5.50 -3.77
N ASN A 539 24.04 5.99 -3.75
CA ASN A 539 25.01 5.73 -2.68
C ASN A 539 24.88 6.67 -1.47
N GLN A 540 24.07 7.73 -1.55
CA GLN A 540 23.84 8.69 -0.45
C GLN A 540 22.49 8.51 0.26
N SER A 541 21.60 7.69 -0.31
CA SER A 541 20.31 7.24 0.26
C SER A 541 20.47 5.93 1.02
#